data_AF-A0A972XU23-F1
#
_entry.id   AF-A0A972XU23-F1
#
_cell.length_a   1.000
_cell.length_b   1.000
_cell.length_c   1.000
_cell.angle_alpha   90.00
_cell.angle_beta   90.00
_cell.angle_gamma   90.00
#
_symmetry.space_group_name_H-M   'P 1'
#
loop_
_entity.id
_entity.type
_entity.pdbx_description
1 polymer ?
#
loop_
_entity_poly.entity_id
_entity_poly.type
_entity_poly.pdbx_seq_one_letter_code
_entity_poly.pdbx_strand_id
1 'polypeptide(L)'
;DSAPAGVTVETTVSDRTAVVISAKTGAGLQALRQQLLHVVGWQSAPEGVFMARERHVQALHEVADQLMRADEQISAKQPALDLLAEDLRQAQRALSQITGEFTPDDLLGEIFSKFCIGK
;
A
#
# COMPACT_ATOMS: atom_id res chain seq x y z
N ASP A 1 42.98 5.17 -29.58
CA ASP A 1 41.72 5.54 -30.23
C ASP A 1 40.74 5.86 -29.12
N SER A 2 40.63 7.15 -28.81
CA SER A 2 40.16 7.65 -27.51
C SER A 2 38.67 7.95 -27.59
N ALA A 3 37.87 7.21 -26.82
CA ALA A 3 36.48 7.52 -26.57
C ALA A 3 36.36 8.89 -25.88
N PRO A 4 35.47 9.80 -26.33
CA PRO A 4 35.26 11.03 -25.60
C PRO A 4 34.41 10.77 -24.36
N ALA A 5 34.91 11.32 -23.26
CA ALA A 5 34.26 11.39 -21.96
C ALA A 5 32.94 12.18 -22.00
N GLY A 6 32.05 11.80 -21.07
CA GLY A 6 30.87 12.49 -20.55
C GLY A 6 30.37 13.74 -21.29
N VAL A 7 29.23 13.58 -21.96
CA VAL A 7 28.43 14.70 -22.47
C VAL A 7 27.10 14.69 -21.70
N THR A 8 27.07 15.38 -20.56
CA THR A 8 25.83 15.73 -19.85
C THR A 8 25.37 17.07 -20.39
N VAL A 9 24.53 17.08 -21.43
CA VAL A 9 23.94 18.31 -21.96
C VAL A 9 22.51 18.36 -21.47
N GLU A 10 22.28 19.10 -20.39
CA GLU A 10 20.95 19.57 -20.01
C GLU A 10 20.53 20.61 -21.06
N THR A 11 19.73 20.18 -22.03
CA THR A 11 19.16 21.10 -23.02
C THR A 11 17.78 21.53 -22.54
N THR A 12 17.65 22.79 -22.16
CA THR A 12 16.36 23.43 -21.84
C THR A 12 15.57 23.65 -23.13
N VAL A 13 14.77 22.67 -23.52
CA VAL A 13 13.76 22.86 -24.58
C VAL A 13 12.45 23.24 -23.90
N SER A 14 12.18 24.54 -23.83
CA SER A 14 10.89 25.12 -23.40
C SER A 14 10.41 24.66 -22.03
N ASP A 15 10.93 25.27 -20.96
CA ASP A 15 10.42 25.20 -19.57
C ASP A 15 10.19 23.77 -19.00
N ARG A 16 10.83 22.77 -19.61
CA ARG A 16 10.72 21.36 -19.24
C ARG A 16 12.10 20.73 -19.20
N THR A 17 12.38 20.01 -18.12
CA THR A 17 13.58 19.19 -17.98
C THR A 17 13.54 18.09 -19.05
N ALA A 18 14.52 18.08 -19.96
CA ALA A 18 14.62 17.09 -21.02
C ALA A 18 15.91 16.27 -20.88
N VAL A 19 15.80 14.95 -21.06
CA VAL A 19 16.95 14.03 -21.05
C VAL A 19 17.20 13.55 -22.47
N VAL A 20 18.39 13.84 -23.01
CA VAL A 20 18.79 13.35 -24.34
C VAL A 20 19.28 11.90 -24.21
N ILE A 21 18.72 11.01 -25.03
CA ILE A 21 19.07 9.59 -25.04
C ILE A 21 19.40 9.09 -26.45
N SER A 22 20.21 8.03 -26.52
CA SER A 22 20.47 7.28 -27.74
C SER A 22 20.21 5.80 -27.49
N ALA A 23 19.11 5.27 -28.04
CA ALA A 23 18.79 3.84 -27.92
C ALA A 23 19.84 2.94 -28.60
N LYS A 24 20.53 3.44 -29.63
CA LYS A 24 21.56 2.70 -30.38
C LYS A 24 22.86 2.53 -29.61
N THR A 25 23.27 3.55 -28.85
CA THR A 25 24.56 3.55 -28.13
C THR A 25 24.40 3.34 -26.62
N GLY A 26 23.17 3.46 -26.11
CA GLY A 26 22.87 3.45 -24.68
C GLY A 26 23.17 4.77 -23.96
N ALA A 27 23.68 5.79 -24.66
CA ALA A 27 23.97 7.09 -24.07
C ALA A 27 22.70 7.73 -23.48
N GLY A 28 22.80 8.30 -22.28
CA GLY A 28 21.70 8.98 -21.60
C GLY A 28 20.69 8.07 -20.89
N LEU A 29 20.71 6.75 -21.09
CA LEU A 29 19.75 5.83 -20.44
C LEU A 29 19.90 5.79 -18.90
N GLN A 30 21.13 5.90 -18.39
CA GLN A 30 21.38 5.95 -16.94
C GLN A 30 20.79 7.23 -16.31
N ALA A 31 20.97 8.37 -16.99
CA ALA A 31 20.42 9.66 -16.56
C ALA A 31 18.87 9.63 -16.60
N LEU A 32 18.29 9.05 -17.65
CA LEU A 32 16.85 8.83 -17.74
C LEU A 32 16.33 7.97 -16.57
N ARG A 33 17.01 6.87 -16.26
CA ARG A 33 16.64 5.99 -15.13
C ARG A 33 16.65 6.74 -13.80
N GLN A 34 17.69 7.54 -13.54
CA GLN A 34 17.79 8.32 -12.30
C GLN A 34 16.69 9.38 -12.22
N GLN A 35 16.37 10.07 -13.32
CA GLN A 35 15.28 11.05 -13.36
C GLN A 35 13.92 10.39 -13.13
N LEU A 36 13.67 9.22 -13.72
CA LEU A 36 12.44 8.46 -13.47
C LEU A 36 12.32 8.06 -11.99
N LEU A 37 13.40 7.56 -11.38
CA LEU A 37 13.41 7.23 -9.95
C LEU A 37 13.16 8.47 -9.08
N HIS A 38 13.71 9.62 -9.46
CA HIS A 38 13.48 10.88 -8.76
C HIS A 38 12.01 11.34 -8.85
N VAL A 39 11.42 11.32 -10.05
CA VAL A 39 10.03 11.73 -10.30
C VAL A 39 9.02 10.87 -9.54
N VAL A 40 9.24 9.56 -9.47
CA VAL A 40 8.34 8.65 -8.73
C VAL A 40 8.57 8.69 -7.22
N GLY A 41 9.44 9.57 -6.73
CA GLY A 41 9.75 9.70 -5.30
C GLY A 41 10.41 8.44 -4.74
N TRP A 42 11.15 7.69 -5.57
CA TRP A 42 11.78 6.45 -5.15
C TRP A 42 12.82 6.72 -4.07
N GLN A 43 12.50 6.31 -2.86
CA GLN A 43 13.46 6.17 -1.77
C GLN A 43 13.88 4.71 -1.73
N SER A 44 15.18 4.41 -1.58
CA SER A 44 15.61 3.05 -1.27
C SER A 44 14.97 2.66 0.06
N ALA A 45 13.82 2.01 -0.02
CA ALA A 45 13.13 1.48 1.13
C ALA A 45 14.08 0.49 1.82
N PRO A 46 14.44 0.69 3.10
CA PRO A 46 15.10 -0.36 3.86
C PRO A 46 14.19 -1.59 3.86
N GLU A 47 14.79 -2.78 3.80
CA GLU A 47 14.03 -4.02 3.91
C GLU A 47 13.08 -3.96 5.11
N GLY A 48 11.79 -4.17 4.86
CA GLY A 48 10.74 -4.05 5.87
C GLY A 48 9.60 -3.10 5.53
N VAL A 49 9.62 -2.40 4.38
CA VAL A 49 8.43 -1.67 3.93
C VAL A 49 7.35 -2.68 3.54
N PHE A 50 6.34 -2.81 4.40
CA PHE A 50 5.09 -3.50 4.08
C PHE A 50 4.50 -2.85 2.83
N MET A 51 4.68 -3.52 1.69
CA MET A 51 4.15 -3.07 0.41
C MET A 51 2.65 -3.37 0.39
N ALA A 52 1.85 -2.50 1.03
CA ALA A 52 0.40 -2.59 0.97
C ALA A 52 -0.03 -2.32 -0.48
N ARG A 53 -0.71 -3.31 -1.09
CA ARG A 53 -1.32 -3.12 -2.40
C ARG A 53 -2.46 -2.10 -2.27
N GLU A 54 -2.79 -1.43 -3.36
CA GLU A 54 -3.91 -0.47 -3.44
C GLU A 54 -5.21 -1.04 -2.82
N ARG A 55 -5.54 -2.29 -3.11
CA ARG A 55 -6.70 -2.98 -2.50
C ARG A 55 -6.67 -3.04 -0.97
N HIS A 56 -5.49 -3.21 -0.36
CA HIS A 56 -5.38 -3.25 1.10
C HIS A 56 -5.57 -1.85 1.67
N VAL A 57 -5.03 -0.82 1.00
CA VAL A 57 -5.23 0.58 1.40
C VAL A 57 -6.71 0.96 1.31
N GLN A 58 -7.40 0.55 0.23
CA GLN A 58 -8.83 0.77 0.06
C GLN A 58 -9.66 0.10 1.17
N ALA A 59 -9.38 -1.18 1.47
CA ALA A 59 -10.05 -1.88 2.56
C ALA A 59 -9.80 -1.21 3.93
N LEU A 60 -8.61 -0.68 4.19
CA LEU A 60 -8.32 0.08 5.41
C LEU A 60 -9.06 1.42 5.49
N HIS A 61 -9.25 2.13 4.37
CA HIS A 61 -10.09 3.32 4.34
C HIS A 61 -11.55 2.96 4.67
N GLU A 62 -12.09 1.91 4.08
CA GLU A 62 -13.44 1.44 4.38
C GLU A 62 -13.59 1.07 5.87
N VAL A 63 -12.61 0.40 6.47
CA VAL A 63 -12.58 0.13 7.92
C VAL A 63 -12.63 1.43 8.71
N ALA A 64 -11.78 2.41 8.37
CA ALA A 64 -11.71 3.68 9.08
C ALA A 64 -13.04 4.45 9.02
N ASP A 65 -13.67 4.51 7.85
CA ASP A 65 -14.96 5.17 7.66
C ASP A 65 -16.05 4.55 8.53
N GLN A 66 -16.13 3.22 8.58
CA GLN A 66 -17.11 2.52 9.41
C GLN A 66 -16.84 2.70 10.91
N LEU A 67 -15.57 2.71 11.33
CA LEU A 67 -15.22 2.97 12.73
C LEU A 67 -15.52 4.41 13.14
N MET A 68 -15.36 5.39 12.25
CA MET A 68 -15.77 6.77 12.53
C MET A 68 -17.28 6.86 12.75
N ARG A 69 -18.09 6.19 11.92
CA ARG A 69 -19.55 6.17 12.08
C ARG A 69 -19.95 5.49 13.38
N ALA A 70 -19.32 4.36 13.71
CA ALA A 70 -19.49 3.68 14.99
C ALA A 70 -19.17 4.60 16.19
N ASP A 71 -18.08 5.37 16.11
CA ASP A 71 -17.70 6.34 17.15
C ASP A 71 -18.73 7.47 17.30
N GLU A 72 -19.29 7.95 16.20
CA GLU A 72 -20.40 8.92 16.21
C GLU A 72 -21.65 8.33 16.86
N GLN A 73 -22.00 7.07 16.55
CA GLN A 73 -23.18 6.40 17.13
C GLN A 73 -23.06 6.22 18.65
N ILE A 74 -21.89 5.83 19.15
CA ILE A 74 -21.69 5.61 20.59
C ILE A 74 -21.56 6.93 21.37
N SER A 75 -21.06 7.99 20.73
CA SER A 75 -20.91 9.33 21.31
C SER A 75 -22.21 10.15 21.33
N ALA A 76 -23.26 9.70 20.64
CA ALA A 76 -24.54 10.37 20.61
C ALA A 76 -25.23 10.38 21.99
N LYS A 77 -26.07 11.41 22.25
CA LYS A 77 -26.87 11.52 23.49
C LYS A 77 -27.76 10.30 23.75
N GLN A 78 -28.21 9.65 22.68
CA GLN A 78 -28.91 8.38 22.71
C GLN A 78 -28.19 7.45 21.74
N PRO A 79 -27.33 6.54 22.26
CA PRO A 79 -26.58 5.63 21.41
C PRO A 79 -27.49 4.68 20.62
N ALA A 80 -27.29 4.61 19.31
CA ALA A 80 -28.00 3.68 18.44
C ALA A 80 -27.19 2.37 18.31
N LEU A 81 -27.34 1.50 19.31
CA LEU A 81 -26.52 0.28 19.43
C LEU A 81 -26.68 -0.69 18.24
N ASP A 82 -27.86 -0.73 17.61
CA ASP A 82 -28.09 -1.57 16.44
C ASP A 82 -27.30 -1.09 15.21
N LEU A 83 -27.21 0.24 15.02
CA LEU A 83 -26.40 0.84 13.96
C LEU A 83 -24.91 0.69 14.24
N LEU A 84 -24.50 0.91 15.49
CA LEU A 84 -23.14 0.65 15.95
C LEU A 84 -22.70 -0.80 15.62
N ALA A 85 -23.54 -1.78 15.95
CA ALA A 85 -23.25 -3.19 15.69
C ALA A 85 -23.13 -3.48 14.17
N GLU A 86 -23.97 -2.85 13.35
CA GLU A 86 -23.89 -2.95 11.90
C GLU A 86 -22.59 -2.35 11.35
N ASP A 87 -22.20 -1.14 11.79
CA ASP A 87 -20.98 -0.46 11.35
C ASP A 87 -19.74 -1.29 11.73
N LEU A 88 -19.68 -1.84 12.95
CA LEU A 88 -18.61 -2.73 13.38
C LEU A 88 -18.56 -4.02 12.54
N ARG A 89 -19.70 -4.59 12.16
CA ARG A 89 -19.76 -5.75 11.28
C ARG A 89 -19.22 -5.42 9.88
N GLN A 90 -19.52 -4.23 9.36
CA GLN A 90 -19.00 -3.78 8.06
C GLN A 90 -17.49 -3.56 8.12
N ALA A 91 -16.98 -2.93 9.19
CA ALA A 91 -15.55 -2.78 9.43
C ALA A 91 -14.84 -4.14 9.46
N GLN A 92 -15.38 -5.11 10.20
CA GLN A 92 -14.81 -6.47 10.26
C GLN A 92 -14.76 -7.15 8.88
N ARG A 93 -15.83 -7.03 8.07
CA ARG A 93 -15.85 -7.58 6.71
C ARG A 93 -14.82 -6.95 5.79
N ALA A 94 -14.64 -5.62 5.84
CA ALA A 94 -13.63 -4.93 5.06
C ALA A 94 -12.22 -5.39 5.48
N LEU A 95 -11.98 -5.54 6.78
CA LEU A 95 -10.70 -6.04 7.30
C LEU A 95 -10.41 -7.48 6.86
N SER A 96 -11.43 -8.35 6.79
CA SER A 96 -11.30 -9.72 6.28
C SER A 96 -10.84 -9.80 4.82
N GLN A 97 -11.01 -8.75 4.01
CA GLN A 97 -10.43 -8.72 2.66
C GLN A 97 -8.89 -8.69 2.68
N ILE A 98 -8.28 -8.27 3.79
CA ILE A 98 -6.83 -8.19 3.98
C ILE A 98 -6.32 -9.45 4.68
N THR A 99 -6.99 -9.87 5.75
CA THR A 99 -6.54 -10.98 6.60
C THR A 99 -6.98 -12.36 6.10
N GLY A 100 -7.93 -12.41 5.16
CA GLY A 100 -8.71 -13.61 4.87
C GLY A 100 -9.93 -13.71 5.79
N GLU A 101 -10.88 -14.56 5.39
CA GLU A 101 -12.03 -14.90 6.24
C GLU A 101 -11.56 -15.79 7.40
N PHE A 102 -12.09 -15.50 8.60
CA PHE A 102 -11.92 -16.35 9.76
C PHE A 102 -13.19 -17.18 9.94
N THR A 103 -13.10 -18.46 9.58
CA THR A 103 -14.25 -19.36 9.55
C THR A 103 -14.51 -19.97 10.93
N PRO A 104 -15.70 -20.53 11.17
CA PRO A 104 -15.96 -21.32 12.37
C PRO A 104 -14.97 -22.47 12.54
N ASP A 105 -14.50 -23.08 11.46
CA ASP A 105 -13.50 -24.15 11.50
C ASP A 105 -12.12 -23.63 11.92
N ASP A 106 -11.73 -22.41 11.50
CA ASP A 106 -10.50 -21.76 11.96
C ASP A 106 -10.57 -21.46 13.47
N LEU A 107 -11.73 -21.04 13.95
CA LEU A 107 -11.98 -20.83 15.37
C LEU A 107 -11.87 -22.14 16.17
N LEU A 108 -12.51 -23.21 15.71
CA LEU A 108 -12.42 -24.52 16.35
C LEU A 108 -10.98 -25.05 16.30
N GLY A 109 -10.30 -24.88 15.17
CA GLY A 109 -8.90 -25.21 14.99
C GLY A 109 -8.01 -24.52 16.04
N GLU A 110 -8.21 -23.22 16.29
CA GLU A 110 -7.41 -22.48 17.29
C GLU A 110 -7.80 -22.78 18.74
N ILE A 111 -9.08 -23.05 19.02
CA ILE A 111 -9.52 -23.52 20.35
C ILE A 111 -8.88 -24.87 20.65
N PHE A 112 -8.86 -25.79 19.68
CA PHE A 112 -8.35 -27.15 19.85
C PHE A 112 -6.86 -27.31 19.56
N SER A 113 -6.18 -26.34 18.96
CA SER A 113 -4.72 -26.38 18.67
C SER A 113 -3.87 -26.50 19.93
N LYS A 114 -4.40 -26.04 21.07
CA LYS A 114 -3.75 -26.07 22.39
C LYS A 114 -4.16 -27.27 23.24
N PHE A 115 -5.11 -28.08 22.78
CA PHE A 115 -5.40 -29.36 23.41
C PHE A 115 -4.48 -30.40 22.76
N CYS A 116 -3.53 -30.93 23.54
CA CYS A 116 -2.77 -32.09 23.11
C CYS A 116 -3.75 -33.22 22.79
N ILE A 117 -4.00 -33.48 21.51
CA ILE A 117 -4.58 -34.75 21.07
C ILE A 117 -3.51 -35.77 21.40
N GLY A 118 -3.70 -36.47 22.52
CA GLY A 118 -2.77 -37.48 23.01
C GLY A 118 -2.42 -38.46 21.89
N LYS A 119 -1.13 -38.50 21.56
CA LYS A 119 -0.48 -39.76 21.16
C LYS A 119 -0.27 -40.61 22.39
#